data_AF-A0A7X8XZA0-F1
#
_entry.id   AF-A0A7X8XZA0-F1
#
_cell.length_a   1.000
_cell.length_b   1.000
_cell.length_c   1.000
_cell.angle_alpha   90.00
_cell.angle_beta   90.00
_cell.angle_gamma   90.00
#
_symmetry.space_group_name_H-M   'P 1'
#
loop_
_entity.id
_entity.type
_entity.pdbx_description
1 polymer ?
#
loop_
_entity_poly.entity_id
_entity_poly.type
_entity_poly.pdbx_seq_one_letter_code
_entity_poly.pdbx_strand_id
1 'polypeptide(L)'
;MNKNTVARIVGTLKTVTKEAAQRGEIDYDPLGALVKPEGEPVDFVVLTEGEYSKLKAYKFGSQKIQKIADMLIFMCETGFHYRELQNFKVSENVYISASGQKMISILRQKTIKSNPRPCILPFSELAEKMIEKYGGEEMPRISLEKLNSYLKEVDAILNFNKNLTSKVGRKTFATRWLNLGMSKESIATMCGHSSSRITEEVYMRVQDYKVIREMEEAKKNIFDHSTSELIQD
;
A
#
# COMPACT_ATOMS: atom_id res chain seq x y z
N MET A 1 -9.45 23.75 -12.12
CA MET A 1 -8.29 23.21 -11.39
C MET A 1 -8.80 22.33 -10.25
N ASN A 2 -8.28 21.11 -10.05
CA ASN A 2 -8.74 20.21 -8.97
C ASN A 2 -8.57 20.86 -7.58
N LYS A 3 -9.54 20.75 -6.67
CA LYS A 3 -9.48 21.35 -5.31
C LYS A 3 -8.23 20.92 -4.53
N ASN A 4 -7.80 19.68 -4.67
CA ASN A 4 -6.55 19.18 -4.08
C ASN A 4 -5.31 19.85 -4.66
N THR A 5 -5.33 20.20 -5.95
CA THR A 5 -4.26 20.98 -6.58
C THR A 5 -4.23 22.41 -6.04
N VAL A 6 -5.39 23.05 -5.87
CA VAL A 6 -5.50 24.39 -5.25
C VAL A 6 -4.95 24.37 -3.84
N ALA A 7 -5.41 23.45 -2.99
CA ALA A 7 -4.95 23.30 -1.61
C ALA A 7 -3.43 23.06 -1.51
N ARG A 8 -2.87 22.28 -2.43
CA ARG A 8 -1.42 22.06 -2.50
C ARG A 8 -0.67 23.34 -2.85
N ILE A 9 -1.09 24.05 -3.91
CA ILE A 9 -0.45 25.29 -4.35
C ILE A 9 -0.50 26.35 -3.24
N VAL A 10 -1.67 26.60 -2.65
CA VAL A 10 -1.83 27.56 -1.55
C VAL A 10 -0.98 27.17 -0.35
N GLY A 11 -0.94 25.87 -0.02
CA GLY A 11 -0.08 25.37 1.06
C GLY A 11 1.41 25.64 0.80
N THR A 12 1.90 25.37 -0.40
CA THR A 12 3.29 25.64 -0.79
C THR A 12 3.61 27.14 -0.72
N LEU A 13 2.74 28.00 -1.26
CA LEU A 13 2.94 29.44 -1.22
C LEU A 13 3.02 29.96 0.22
N LYS A 14 2.11 29.53 1.10
CA LYS A 14 2.15 29.89 2.53
C LYS A 14 3.46 29.44 3.20
N THR A 15 3.98 28.25 2.87
CA THR A 15 5.28 27.80 3.42
C THR A 15 6.41 28.72 2.97
N VAL A 16 6.47 29.06 1.68
CA VAL A 16 7.52 29.92 1.12
C VAL A 16 7.48 31.33 1.73
N THR A 17 6.30 31.97 1.78
CA THR A 17 6.17 33.33 2.32
C THR A 17 6.45 33.38 3.82
N LYS A 18 6.03 32.35 4.57
CA LYS A 18 6.37 32.23 5.99
C LYS A 18 7.88 32.09 6.21
N GLU A 19 8.57 31.25 5.43
CA GLU A 19 10.02 31.08 5.56
C GLU A 19 10.78 32.37 5.20
N ALA A 20 10.38 33.05 4.11
CA ALA A 20 10.98 34.32 3.71
C ALA A 20 10.84 35.39 4.81
N ALA A 21 9.66 35.50 5.42
CA ALA A 21 9.43 36.43 6.53
C ALA A 21 10.26 36.05 7.77
N GLN A 22 10.37 34.76 8.09
CA GLN A 22 11.18 34.27 9.21
C GLN A 22 12.68 34.52 9.02
N ARG A 23 13.16 34.57 7.77
CA ARG A 23 14.55 34.91 7.43
C ARG A 23 14.79 36.41 7.32
N GLY A 24 13.75 37.24 7.41
CA GLY A 24 13.83 38.69 7.21
C GLY A 24 14.05 39.12 5.76
N GLU A 25 13.78 38.24 4.79
CA GLU A 25 13.85 38.57 3.36
C GLU A 25 12.65 39.43 2.91
N ILE A 26 11.55 39.36 3.66
CA ILE A 26 10.37 40.23 3.56
C ILE A 26 9.95 40.69 4.95
N ASP A 27 9.38 41.89 5.04
CA ASP A 27 9.04 42.53 6.33
C ASP A 27 7.96 41.78 7.12
N TYR A 28 7.04 41.09 6.42
CA TYR A 28 5.96 40.30 7.02
C TYR A 28 5.48 39.20 6.06
N ASP A 29 4.76 38.19 6.58
CA ASP A 29 4.16 37.12 5.77
C ASP A 29 2.83 37.58 5.13
N PRO A 30 2.78 37.87 3.82
CA PRO A 30 1.57 38.37 3.14
C PRO A 30 0.43 37.34 3.10
N LEU A 31 0.71 36.06 3.34
CA LEU A 31 -0.28 34.99 3.31
C LEU A 31 -0.61 34.45 4.70
N GLY A 32 -0.13 35.08 5.78
CA GLY A 32 -0.30 34.61 7.16
C GLY A 32 -1.77 34.38 7.51
N ALA A 33 -2.62 35.37 7.19
CA ALA A 33 -4.06 35.34 7.47
C ALA A 33 -4.89 34.48 6.49
N LEU A 34 -4.33 34.08 5.35
CA LEU A 34 -5.08 33.30 4.35
C LEU A 34 -5.35 31.89 4.89
N VAL A 35 -6.61 31.51 5.04
CA VAL A 35 -6.95 30.13 5.41
C VAL A 35 -6.65 29.21 4.22
N LYS A 36 -5.88 28.15 4.47
CA LYS A 36 -5.61 27.15 3.44
C LYS A 36 -6.93 26.44 3.09
N PRO A 37 -7.33 26.40 1.81
CA PRO A 37 -8.55 25.70 1.43
C PRO A 37 -8.40 24.21 1.70
N GLU A 38 -9.48 23.59 2.17
CA GLU A 38 -9.52 22.16 2.38
C GLU A 38 -9.48 21.43 1.03
N GLY A 39 -8.75 20.31 1.02
CA GLY A 39 -8.78 19.38 -0.09
C GLY A 39 -10.01 18.49 -0.02
N GLU A 40 -10.32 17.80 -1.10
CA GLU A 40 -11.31 16.73 -1.07
C GLU A 40 -10.66 15.43 -0.58
N PRO A 41 -11.36 14.65 0.27
CA PRO A 41 -10.93 13.30 0.61
C PRO A 41 -10.62 12.51 -0.66
N VAL A 42 -9.44 11.88 -0.70
CA VAL A 42 -9.07 11.03 -1.82
C VAL A 42 -9.52 9.61 -1.47
N ASP A 43 -10.24 8.96 -2.38
CA ASP A 43 -10.71 7.60 -2.13
C ASP A 43 -9.57 6.64 -1.76
N PHE A 44 -9.76 5.97 -0.64
CA PHE A 44 -8.86 4.92 -0.19
C PHE A 44 -9.24 3.59 -0.86
N VAL A 45 -8.59 3.32 -1.99
CA VAL A 45 -8.84 2.10 -2.79
C VAL A 45 -7.89 0.97 -2.39
N VAL A 46 -8.46 -0.17 -2.01
CA VAL A 46 -7.78 -1.45 -1.74
C VAL A 46 -8.56 -2.62 -2.34
N LEU A 47 -7.85 -3.71 -2.61
CA LEU A 47 -8.48 -4.99 -2.91
C LEU A 47 -8.88 -5.67 -1.59
N THR A 48 -10.11 -6.14 -1.52
CA THR A 48 -10.58 -7.09 -0.50
C THR A 48 -9.93 -8.47 -0.74
N GLU A 49 -9.99 -9.36 0.24
CA GLU A 49 -9.46 -10.72 0.07
C GLU A 49 -10.14 -11.49 -1.07
N GLY A 50 -11.45 -11.30 -1.27
CA GLY A 50 -12.19 -11.90 -2.39
C GLY A 50 -11.71 -11.38 -3.75
N GLU A 51 -11.56 -10.06 -3.89
CA GLU A 51 -11.07 -9.46 -5.15
C GLU A 51 -9.60 -9.80 -5.41
N TYR A 52 -8.78 -9.80 -4.36
CA TYR A 52 -7.38 -10.20 -4.46
C TYR A 52 -7.26 -11.68 -4.89
N SER A 53 -8.09 -12.55 -4.34
CA SER A 53 -8.17 -13.97 -4.74
C SER A 53 -8.63 -14.11 -6.19
N LYS A 54 -9.65 -13.34 -6.60
CA LYS A 54 -10.11 -13.29 -8.00
C LYS A 54 -9.00 -12.84 -8.95
N LEU A 55 -8.26 -11.77 -8.61
CA LEU A 55 -7.15 -11.26 -9.39
C LEU A 55 -6.05 -12.32 -9.59
N LYS A 56 -5.72 -13.09 -8.55
CA LYS A 56 -4.73 -14.19 -8.63
C LYS A 56 -5.19 -15.35 -9.51
N ALA A 57 -6.47 -15.72 -9.42
CA ALA A 57 -7.01 -16.88 -10.11
C ALA A 57 -7.28 -16.59 -11.60
N TYR A 58 -7.63 -15.35 -11.95
CA TYR A 58 -8.05 -15.00 -13.29
C TYR A 58 -6.92 -15.10 -14.32
N LYS A 59 -7.24 -15.68 -15.49
CA LYS A 59 -6.35 -15.75 -16.65
C LYS A 59 -6.84 -14.80 -17.72
N PHE A 60 -6.06 -13.76 -17.99
CA PHE A 60 -6.40 -12.77 -19.02
C PHE A 60 -6.02 -13.30 -20.40
N GLY A 61 -6.91 -13.14 -21.38
CA GLY A 61 -6.62 -13.52 -22.77
C GLY A 61 -5.47 -12.73 -23.40
N SER A 62 -5.22 -11.52 -22.93
CA SER A 62 -4.07 -10.70 -23.33
C SER A 62 -2.88 -10.93 -22.40
N GLN A 63 -1.77 -11.43 -22.94
CA GLN A 63 -0.52 -11.58 -22.19
C GLN A 63 -0.02 -10.26 -21.60
N LYS A 64 -0.29 -9.15 -22.30
CA LYS A 64 0.04 -7.81 -21.83
C LYS A 64 -0.75 -7.44 -20.58
N ILE A 65 -2.06 -7.71 -20.56
CA ILE A 65 -2.90 -7.46 -19.38
C ILE A 65 -2.56 -8.42 -18.25
N GLN A 66 -2.29 -9.70 -18.56
CA GLN A 66 -1.83 -10.67 -17.57
C GLN A 66 -0.56 -10.17 -16.86
N LYS A 67 0.42 -9.65 -17.62
CA LYS A 67 1.64 -9.07 -17.07
C LYS A 67 1.36 -7.91 -16.11
N ILE A 68 0.38 -7.08 -16.42
CA ILE A 68 -0.02 -5.95 -15.58
C ILE A 68 -0.68 -6.42 -14.29
N ALA A 69 -1.55 -7.43 -14.37
CA ALA A 69 -2.16 -8.06 -13.20
C ALA A 69 -1.09 -8.71 -12.29
N ASP A 70 -0.13 -9.43 -12.88
CA ASP A 70 0.98 -10.08 -12.16
C ASP A 70 1.87 -9.04 -11.46
N MET A 71 2.15 -7.91 -12.11
CA MET A 71 2.84 -6.77 -11.48
C MET A 71 2.05 -6.22 -10.29
N LEU A 72 0.72 -6.06 -10.39
CA LEU A 72 -0.09 -5.62 -9.26
C LEU A 72 -0.10 -6.64 -8.12
N ILE A 73 -0.19 -7.94 -8.43
CA ILE A 73 -0.11 -9.02 -7.43
C ILE A 73 1.23 -8.96 -6.71
N PHE A 74 2.33 -8.82 -7.44
CA PHE A 74 3.67 -8.68 -6.86
C PHE A 74 3.74 -7.47 -5.92
N MET A 75 3.15 -6.32 -6.30
CA MET A 75 3.07 -5.15 -5.43
C MET A 75 2.19 -5.37 -4.19
N CYS A 76 1.13 -6.20 -4.30
CA CYS A 76 0.30 -6.60 -3.16
C CYS A 76 1.00 -7.56 -2.19
N GLU A 77 1.98 -8.32 -2.67
CA GLU A 77 2.75 -9.29 -1.88
C GLU A 77 3.98 -8.66 -1.22
N THR A 78 4.59 -7.65 -1.86
CA THR A 78 5.84 -7.01 -1.39
C THR A 78 5.63 -5.63 -0.78
N GLY A 79 4.47 -5.01 -1.00
CA GLY A 79 4.20 -3.64 -0.57
C GLY A 79 5.03 -2.58 -1.31
N PHE A 80 5.54 -2.90 -2.49
CA PHE A 80 6.35 -2.00 -3.30
C PHE A 80 5.51 -0.87 -3.92
N HIS A 81 6.15 0.29 -4.06
CA HIS A 81 5.76 1.34 -4.99
C HIS A 81 6.35 1.06 -6.38
N TYR A 82 5.79 1.71 -7.39
CA TYR A 82 6.25 1.60 -8.77
C TYR A 82 7.78 1.73 -8.94
N ARG A 83 8.42 2.73 -8.30
CA ARG A 83 9.87 2.90 -8.44
C ARG A 83 10.66 1.73 -7.83
N GLU A 84 10.16 1.16 -6.73
CA GLU A 84 10.79 0.00 -6.08
C GLU A 84 10.60 -1.24 -6.96
N LEU A 85 9.38 -1.46 -7.48
CA LEU A 85 9.12 -2.52 -8.45
C LEU A 85 10.07 -2.47 -9.65
N GLN A 86 10.33 -1.28 -10.17
CA GLN A 86 11.22 -1.10 -11.32
C GLN A 86 12.71 -1.15 -10.93
N ASN A 87 13.10 -0.93 -9.68
CA ASN A 87 14.52 -0.92 -9.28
C ASN A 87 14.92 -2.19 -8.51
N PHE A 88 13.97 -3.05 -8.18
CA PHE A 88 14.19 -4.28 -7.44
C PHE A 88 14.87 -5.33 -8.31
N LYS A 89 15.84 -5.99 -7.70
CA LYS A 89 16.58 -7.12 -8.26
C LYS A 89 16.74 -8.19 -7.20
N VAL A 90 16.44 -9.44 -7.55
CA VAL A 90 16.50 -10.56 -6.59
C VAL A 90 17.92 -10.71 -6.05
N SER A 91 18.93 -10.73 -6.93
CA SER A 91 20.33 -10.89 -6.54
C SER A 91 20.87 -9.81 -5.59
N GLU A 92 20.33 -8.59 -5.66
CA GLU A 92 20.80 -7.44 -4.87
C GLU A 92 19.98 -7.22 -3.59
N ASN A 93 18.72 -7.67 -3.57
CA ASN A 93 17.77 -7.26 -2.53
C ASN A 93 17.18 -8.43 -1.73
N VAL A 94 17.35 -9.68 -2.15
CA VAL A 94 16.83 -10.85 -1.43
C VAL A 94 17.95 -11.53 -0.65
N TYR A 95 17.66 -11.89 0.60
CA TYR A 95 18.55 -12.64 1.47
C TYR A 95 17.79 -13.70 2.28
N ILE A 96 18.51 -14.72 2.76
CA ILE A 96 17.96 -15.71 3.69
C ILE A 96 18.22 -15.23 5.11
N SER A 97 17.14 -15.05 5.88
CA SER A 97 17.22 -14.68 7.29
C SER A 97 17.77 -15.83 8.16
N ALA A 98 18.11 -15.53 9.41
CA ALA A 98 18.58 -16.53 10.37
C ALA A 98 17.57 -17.67 10.61
N SER A 99 16.27 -17.43 10.36
CA SER A 99 15.21 -18.44 10.44
C SER A 99 15.02 -19.25 9.14
N GLY A 100 15.88 -19.05 8.13
CA GLY A 100 15.79 -19.74 6.84
C GLY A 100 14.75 -19.16 5.88
N GLN A 101 14.08 -18.06 6.24
CA GLN A 101 13.07 -17.42 5.38
C GLN A 101 13.71 -16.42 4.41
N LYS A 102 13.22 -16.39 3.16
CA LYS A 102 13.60 -15.38 2.18
C LYS A 102 12.98 -14.03 2.53
N MET A 103 13.84 -13.02 2.62
CA MET A 103 13.48 -11.66 2.99
C MET A 103 14.00 -10.69 1.94
N ILE A 104 13.26 -9.60 1.73
CA ILE A 104 13.67 -8.46 0.93
C ILE A 104 14.27 -7.39 1.87
N SER A 105 15.40 -6.82 1.48
CA SER A 105 15.98 -5.62 2.08
C SER A 105 16.11 -4.53 1.01
N ILE A 106 15.39 -3.41 1.19
CA ILE A 106 15.44 -2.28 0.24
C ILE A 106 15.53 -0.93 0.94
N LEU A 107 16.29 -0.01 0.34
CA LEU A 107 16.30 1.40 0.74
C LEU A 107 15.24 2.19 -0.02
N ARG A 108 14.26 2.75 0.70
CA ARG A 108 13.17 3.51 0.06
C ARG A 108 13.64 4.92 -0.30
N GLN A 109 13.66 5.21 -1.60
CA GLN A 109 14.17 6.45 -2.21
C GLN A 109 13.54 7.75 -1.69
N LYS A 110 12.35 7.72 -1.09
CA LYS A 110 11.69 8.93 -0.56
C LYS A 110 12.28 9.45 0.76
N THR A 111 13.25 8.77 1.33
CA THR A 111 13.79 9.11 2.64
C THR A 111 15.08 9.92 2.49
N ILE A 112 14.94 11.24 2.31
CA ILE A 112 16.04 12.20 2.52
C ILE A 112 16.26 12.28 4.04
N LYS A 113 16.89 11.26 4.62
CA LYS A 113 17.37 11.31 6.00
C LYS A 113 18.87 11.08 5.98
N SER A 114 19.57 11.69 6.93
CA SER A 114 21.02 11.55 7.12
C SER A 114 21.47 10.10 7.37
N ASN A 115 20.54 9.18 7.69
CA ASN A 115 20.82 7.76 7.87
C ASN A 115 19.63 6.90 7.40
N PRO A 116 19.57 6.49 6.11
CA PRO A 116 18.47 5.68 5.60
C PRO A 116 18.57 4.24 6.10
N ARG A 117 17.55 3.77 6.83
CA ARG A 117 17.43 2.37 7.23
C ARG A 117 16.71 1.56 6.14
N PRO A 118 17.18 0.35 5.81
CA PRO A 118 16.48 -0.52 4.89
C PRO A 118 15.13 -0.96 5.48
N CYS A 119 14.13 -1.05 4.60
CA CYS A 119 12.86 -1.71 4.91
C CYS A 119 13.04 -3.20 4.67
N ILE A 120 12.67 -4.00 5.67
CA ILE A 120 12.70 -5.45 5.63
C ILE A 120 11.29 -5.96 5.38
N LEU A 121 11.12 -6.83 4.39
CA LEU A 121 9.84 -7.35 3.93
C LEU A 121 9.95 -8.85 3.69
N PRO A 122 8.89 -9.64 3.89
CA PRO A 122 8.91 -11.04 3.48
C PRO A 122 8.93 -11.16 1.96
N PHE A 123 9.74 -12.08 1.42
CA PHE A 123 9.66 -12.47 0.02
C PHE A 123 8.78 -13.73 -0.07
N SER A 124 7.48 -13.52 -0.30
CA SER A 124 6.54 -14.64 -0.34
C SER A 124 6.80 -15.55 -1.55
N GLU A 125 6.44 -16.83 -1.42
CA GLU A 125 6.53 -17.79 -2.54
C GLU A 125 5.76 -17.31 -3.79
N LEU A 126 4.67 -16.57 -3.60
CA LEU A 126 3.91 -16.02 -4.72
C LEU A 126 4.68 -14.89 -5.41
N ALA A 127 5.33 -13.99 -4.65
CA ALA A 127 6.19 -12.97 -5.22
C ALA A 127 7.37 -13.59 -5.99
N GLU A 128 7.96 -14.66 -5.44
CA GLU A 128 9.00 -15.43 -6.09
C GLU A 128 8.53 -16.07 -7.41
N LYS A 129 7.41 -16.81 -7.40
CA LYS A 129 6.84 -17.40 -8.62
C LYS A 129 6.53 -16.36 -9.69
N MET A 130 6.11 -15.16 -9.30
CA MET A 130 5.84 -14.07 -10.24
C MET A 130 7.12 -13.55 -10.90
N ILE A 131 8.22 -13.41 -10.16
CA ILE A 131 9.49 -12.94 -10.76
C ILE A 131 10.14 -14.04 -11.61
N GLU A 132 10.08 -15.30 -11.18
CA GLU A 132 10.54 -16.47 -11.94
C GLU A 132 9.87 -16.56 -13.31
N LYS A 133 8.56 -16.31 -13.38
CA LYS A 133 7.80 -16.24 -14.63
C LYS A 133 8.38 -15.23 -15.64
N TYR A 134 9.10 -14.21 -15.18
CA TYR A 134 9.67 -13.15 -16.01
C TYR A 134 11.21 -13.16 -16.06
N GLY A 135 11.84 -14.27 -15.71
CA GLY A 135 13.30 -14.45 -15.82
C GLY A 135 14.04 -14.48 -14.49
N GLY A 136 13.33 -14.45 -13.35
CA GLY A 136 13.88 -14.73 -12.02
C GLY A 136 14.64 -13.58 -11.35
N GLU A 137 14.93 -12.49 -12.06
CA GLU A 137 15.78 -11.41 -11.54
C GLU A 137 15.04 -10.08 -11.32
N GLU A 138 14.23 -9.63 -12.29
CA GLU A 138 13.47 -8.38 -12.21
C GLU A 138 12.08 -8.51 -12.82
N MET A 139 11.15 -7.65 -12.39
CA MET A 139 9.83 -7.55 -13.03
C MET A 139 9.91 -6.74 -14.33
N PRO A 140 9.00 -6.98 -15.31
CA PRO A 140 9.05 -6.29 -16.59
C PRO A 140 9.02 -4.76 -16.48
N ARG A 141 9.78 -4.11 -17.37
CA ARG A 141 9.85 -2.64 -17.46
C ARG A 141 8.60 -2.05 -18.11
N ILE A 142 8.05 -1.02 -17.50
CA ILE A 142 6.90 -0.26 -18.04
C ILE A 142 6.86 1.13 -17.42
N SER A 143 6.35 2.14 -18.13
CA SER A 143 6.09 3.45 -17.52
C SER A 143 4.91 3.40 -16.55
N LEU A 144 4.95 4.22 -15.50
CA LEU A 144 3.87 4.32 -14.51
C LEU A 144 2.52 4.68 -15.14
N GLU A 145 2.52 5.56 -16.14
CA GLU A 145 1.32 5.96 -16.86
C GLU A 145 0.68 4.77 -17.58
N LYS A 146 1.48 4.01 -18.36
CA LYS A 146 1.01 2.81 -19.05
C LYS A 146 0.53 1.75 -18.07
N LEU A 147 1.28 1.52 -16.99
CA LEU A 147 0.87 0.61 -15.92
C LEU A 147 -0.52 0.99 -15.37
N ASN A 148 -0.72 2.24 -14.97
CA ASN A 148 -2.00 2.69 -14.44
C ASN A 148 -3.12 2.68 -15.49
N SER A 149 -2.83 2.93 -16.77
CA SER A 149 -3.80 2.81 -17.85
C SER A 149 -4.30 1.37 -17.98
N TYR A 150 -3.39 0.40 -18.06
CA TYR A 150 -3.77 -1.02 -18.16
C TYR A 150 -4.41 -1.56 -16.89
N LEU A 151 -4.09 -1.01 -15.72
CA LEU A 151 -4.77 -1.38 -14.48
C LEU A 151 -6.26 -1.00 -14.49
N LYS A 152 -6.65 0.07 -15.19
CA LYS A 152 -8.07 0.37 -15.40
C LYS A 152 -8.77 -0.67 -16.27
N GLU A 153 -8.07 -1.23 -17.25
CA GLU A 153 -8.60 -2.35 -18.04
C GLU A 153 -8.75 -3.61 -17.18
N VAL A 154 -7.77 -3.91 -16.30
CA VAL A 154 -7.89 -5.00 -15.32
C VAL A 154 -9.09 -4.80 -14.40
N ASP A 155 -9.29 -3.58 -13.88
CA ASP A 155 -10.42 -3.20 -13.02
C ASP A 155 -11.77 -3.45 -13.70
N ALA A 156 -11.88 -3.06 -14.98
CA ALA A 156 -13.08 -3.26 -15.79
C ALA A 156 -13.34 -4.74 -16.09
N ILE A 157 -12.32 -5.49 -16.54
CA ILE A 157 -12.46 -6.92 -16.87
C ILE A 157 -12.90 -7.73 -15.64
N LEU A 158 -12.38 -7.40 -14.46
CA LEU A 158 -12.73 -8.08 -13.21
C LEU A 158 -13.97 -7.52 -12.54
N ASN A 159 -14.58 -6.45 -13.07
CA ASN A 159 -15.74 -5.74 -12.51
C ASN A 159 -15.53 -5.31 -11.06
N PHE A 160 -14.37 -4.76 -10.74
CA PHE A 160 -14.07 -4.24 -9.40
C PHE A 160 -14.62 -2.82 -9.18
N ASN A 161 -14.74 -2.01 -10.24
CA ASN A 161 -15.26 -0.62 -10.19
C ASN A 161 -14.52 0.26 -9.17
N LYS A 162 -13.19 0.12 -9.09
CA LYS A 162 -12.34 0.75 -8.07
C LYS A 162 -11.33 1.74 -8.63
N ASN A 163 -11.21 1.83 -9.96
CA ASN A 163 -10.18 2.63 -10.63
C ASN A 163 -8.78 2.23 -10.18
N LEU A 164 -8.41 0.96 -10.39
CA LEU A 164 -7.11 0.45 -9.97
C LEU A 164 -5.94 1.29 -10.48
N THR A 165 -4.99 1.51 -9.58
CA THR A 165 -3.69 2.12 -9.87
C THR A 165 -2.60 1.36 -9.13
N SER A 166 -1.34 1.55 -9.51
CA SER A 166 -0.20 0.92 -8.84
C SER A 166 -0.11 1.21 -7.34
N LYS A 167 -0.72 2.31 -6.86
CA LYS A 167 -0.78 2.63 -5.42
C LYS A 167 -1.64 1.64 -4.63
N VAL A 168 -2.59 0.98 -5.28
CA VAL A 168 -3.47 -0.01 -4.65
C VAL A 168 -2.64 -1.18 -4.10
N GLY A 169 -1.59 -1.61 -4.81
CA GLY A 169 -0.76 -2.75 -4.38
C GLY A 169 -0.23 -2.63 -2.96
N ARG A 170 0.45 -1.52 -2.65
CA ARG A 170 0.95 -1.27 -1.28
C ARG A 170 -0.17 -1.11 -0.25
N LYS A 171 -1.27 -0.44 -0.60
CA LYS A 171 -2.39 -0.26 0.33
C LYS A 171 -3.01 -1.61 0.68
N THR A 172 -3.19 -2.47 -0.32
CA THR A 172 -3.63 -3.86 -0.15
C THR A 172 -2.64 -4.64 0.72
N PHE A 173 -1.34 -4.60 0.43
CA PHE A 173 -0.30 -5.24 1.28
C PHE A 173 -0.43 -4.86 2.77
N ALA A 174 -0.48 -3.56 3.07
CA ALA A 174 -0.58 -3.08 4.45
C ALA A 174 -1.89 -3.53 5.11
N THR A 175 -3.01 -3.46 4.38
CA THR A 175 -4.33 -3.90 4.84
C THR A 175 -4.32 -5.39 5.18
N ARG A 176 -3.72 -6.22 4.32
CA ARG A 176 -3.65 -7.68 4.51
C ARG A 176 -2.83 -8.06 5.74
N TRP A 177 -1.63 -7.48 5.91
CA TRP A 177 -0.81 -7.74 7.08
C TRP A 177 -1.45 -7.27 8.39
N LEU A 178 -2.18 -6.15 8.35
CA LEU A 178 -2.94 -5.68 9.50
C LEU A 178 -4.08 -6.64 9.84
N ASN A 179 -4.81 -7.13 8.84
CA ASN A 179 -5.83 -8.15 9.02
C ASN A 179 -5.25 -9.45 9.59
N LEU A 180 -4.01 -9.81 9.23
CA LEU A 180 -3.30 -10.95 9.81
C LEU A 180 -2.77 -10.70 11.24
N GLY A 181 -3.10 -9.56 11.85
CA GLY A 181 -2.78 -9.26 13.25
C GLY A 181 -1.41 -8.61 13.47
N MET A 182 -0.70 -8.23 12.39
CA MET A 182 0.58 -7.53 12.54
C MET A 182 0.38 -6.13 13.13
N SER A 183 1.29 -5.73 14.02
CA SER A 183 1.23 -4.41 14.66
C SER A 183 1.41 -3.27 13.65
N LYS A 184 0.84 -2.13 14.00
CA LYS A 184 0.87 -0.91 13.20
C LYS A 184 2.31 -0.44 12.95
N GLU A 185 3.13 -0.53 13.98
CA GLU A 185 4.54 -0.14 14.03
C GLU A 185 5.37 -1.01 13.08
N SER A 186 5.10 -2.32 13.06
CA SER A 186 5.77 -3.26 12.16
C SER A 186 5.42 -2.96 10.70
N ILE A 187 4.14 -2.74 10.39
CA ILE A 187 3.69 -2.39 9.04
C ILE A 187 4.26 -1.05 8.60
N ALA A 188 4.32 -0.05 9.50
CA ALA A 188 4.92 1.25 9.21
C ALA A 188 6.43 1.14 8.93
N THR A 189 7.12 0.27 9.67
CA THR A 189 8.54 -0.05 9.45
C THR A 189 8.76 -0.71 8.10
N MET A 190 7.95 -1.74 7.78
CA MET A 190 7.93 -2.42 6.48
C MET A 190 7.64 -1.43 5.35
N CYS A 191 6.75 -0.47 5.59
CA CYS A 191 6.33 0.50 4.58
C CYS A 191 7.24 1.73 4.46
N GLY A 192 8.18 1.91 5.37
CA GLY A 192 8.94 3.14 5.55
C GLY A 192 8.12 4.17 6.32
N HIS A 193 8.62 4.58 7.49
CA HIS A 193 7.97 5.46 8.48
C HIS A 193 7.43 6.80 7.92
N SER A 194 7.77 7.20 6.70
CA SER A 194 7.26 8.41 6.03
C SER A 194 5.84 8.29 5.46
N SER A 195 5.17 7.13 5.57
CA SER A 195 3.85 6.90 4.97
C SER A 195 2.64 7.15 5.88
N SER A 196 2.74 8.03 6.88
CA SER A 196 1.71 8.26 7.92
C SER A 196 0.27 8.30 7.38
N ARG A 197 0.05 8.89 6.20
CA ARG A 197 -1.28 8.99 5.57
C ARG A 197 -1.84 7.68 5.01
N ILE A 198 -1.01 6.81 4.41
CA ILE A 198 -1.48 5.47 3.99
C ILE A 198 -1.86 4.69 5.24
N THR A 199 -1.01 4.80 6.24
CA THR A 199 -1.08 4.13 7.53
C THR A 199 -2.41 4.50 8.21
N GLU A 200 -2.74 5.79 8.34
CA GLU A 200 -4.00 6.29 8.90
C GLU A 200 -5.27 5.90 8.12
N GLU A 201 -5.29 6.05 6.78
CA GLU A 201 -6.46 5.67 5.96
C GLU A 201 -6.68 4.13 5.91
N VAL A 202 -5.61 3.31 5.88
CA VAL A 202 -5.68 1.85 6.08
C VAL A 202 -6.31 1.57 7.44
N TYR A 203 -5.88 2.29 8.48
CA TYR A 203 -6.32 2.03 9.85
C TYR A 203 -7.79 2.30 10.09
N MET A 204 -8.34 3.40 9.57
CA MET A 204 -9.75 3.72 9.74
C MET A 204 -10.64 2.59 9.20
N ARG A 205 -10.32 2.04 8.03
CA ARG A 205 -11.13 0.96 7.42
C ARG A 205 -10.90 -0.41 8.02
N VAL A 206 -9.71 -0.69 8.53
CA VAL A 206 -9.40 -2.00 9.11
C VAL A 206 -9.89 -2.12 10.55
N GLN A 207 -10.00 -1.02 11.30
CA GLN A 207 -10.64 -1.06 12.62
C GLN A 207 -12.06 -1.62 12.54
N ASP A 208 -12.85 -1.22 11.54
CA ASP A 208 -14.19 -1.76 11.33
C ASP A 208 -14.17 -3.27 11.08
N TYR A 209 -13.28 -3.76 10.22
CA TYR A 209 -13.12 -5.20 9.96
C TYR A 209 -12.64 -5.98 11.18
N LYS A 210 -11.71 -5.41 11.95
CA LYS A 210 -11.19 -6.03 13.17
C LYS A 210 -12.28 -6.14 14.23
N VAL A 211 -13.10 -5.10 14.40
CA VAL A 211 -14.27 -5.12 15.29
C VAL A 211 -15.24 -6.22 14.85
N ILE A 212 -15.57 -6.31 13.55
CA ILE A 212 -16.45 -7.36 13.04
C ILE A 212 -15.88 -8.76 13.33
N ARG A 213 -14.59 -8.99 13.07
CA ARG A 213 -13.95 -10.28 13.34
C ARG A 213 -13.94 -10.63 14.82
N GLU A 214 -13.57 -9.68 15.68
CA GLU A 214 -13.58 -9.88 17.13
C GLU A 214 -15.01 -10.16 17.64
N MET A 215 -16.03 -9.52 17.07
CA MET A 215 -17.43 -9.82 17.35
C MET A 215 -17.86 -11.21 16.86
N GLU A 216 -17.37 -11.67 15.70
CA GLU A 216 -17.64 -13.03 15.19
C GLU A 216 -16.95 -14.11 16.02
N GLU A 217 -15.70 -13.90 16.43
CA GLU A 217 -14.95 -14.78 17.33
C GLU A 217 -15.63 -14.84 18.71
N ALA A 218 -16.04 -13.70 19.26
CA ALA A 218 -16.78 -13.64 20.52
C ALA A 218 -18.13 -14.38 20.43
N LYS A 219 -18.86 -14.23 19.31
CA LYS A 219 -20.10 -15.00 19.08
C LYS A 219 -19.84 -16.50 19.04
N LYS A 220 -18.81 -16.97 18.32
CA LYS A 220 -18.46 -18.40 18.28
C LYS A 220 -18.19 -18.95 19.68
N ASN A 221 -17.41 -18.22 20.49
CA ASN A 221 -17.13 -18.62 21.87
C ASN A 221 -18.38 -18.69 22.75
N ILE A 222 -19.35 -17.78 22.56
CA ILE A 222 -20.65 -17.81 23.26
C ILE A 222 -21.46 -19.05 22.85
N PHE A 223 -21.53 -19.36 21.56
CA PHE A 223 -22.25 -20.52 21.05
C PHE A 223 -21.63 -21.85 21.50
N ASP A 224 -20.29 -21.95 21.54
CA ASP A 224 -19.57 -23.15 22.00
C ASP A 224 -19.72 -23.38 23.51
N HIS A 225 -19.86 -22.32 24.31
CA HIS A 225 -20.15 -22.47 25.75
C HIS A 225 -21.61 -22.90 25.99
N SER A 226 -22.55 -22.37 25.21
CA SER A 226 -23.99 -22.67 25.30
C SER A 226 -24.31 -24.13 24.92
N THR A 227 -23.56 -24.74 24.01
CA THR A 227 -23.71 -26.15 23.63
C THR A 227 -23.04 -27.12 24.61
N SER A 228 -22.04 -26.68 25.39
CA SER A 228 -21.44 -27.51 26.44
C SER A 228 -22.34 -27.67 27.67
N GLU A 229 -23.18 -26.67 27.96
CA GLU A 229 -24.15 -26.73 29.07
C GLU A 229 -25.38 -27.60 28.72
N LEU A 230 -25.71 -27.77 27.44
CA LEU A 230 -26.85 -28.59 26.98
C LEU A 230 -26.56 -30.10 26.84
N ILE A 231 -25.30 -30.53 27.04
CA ILE A 231 -24.89 -31.95 26.94
C ILE A 231 -24.69 -32.58 28.33
N GLN A 232 -24.89 -31.80 29.41
CA GLN A 232 -24.77 -32.27 30.79
C GLN A 232 -26.10 -32.62 31.49
N ASP A 233 -27.24 -32.57 30.77
CA ASP A 233 -28.55 -32.99 31.26
C ASP A 233 -29.07 -34.27 30.55
#